data_AF-A0A2I0TCV2-F1
#
_entry.id   AF-A0A2I0TCV2-F1
#
_cell.length_a   1.000
_cell.length_b   1.000
_cell.length_c   1.000
_cell.angle_alpha   90.00
_cell.angle_beta   90.00
_cell.angle_gamma   90.00
#
_symmetry.space_group_name_H-M   'P 1'
#
loop_
_entity.id
_entity.type
_entity.pdbx_description
1 polymer ?
#
loop_
_entity_poly.entity_id
_entity_poly.type
_entity_poly.pdbx_seq_one_letter_code
_entity_poly.pdbx_strand_id
1 'polypeptide(L)'
;MGSSTFALVLTLALVACVDPAERKCQLRGLWRNEQDSLMEISAVRDNGEFQGKYLTQVTLAGGCARASPLTGAQQQPSEGGWPTFAFTVRWDKFSNATTAFAGQCFVDTGGKETLTTMWLLREAVGSLEEDWKATRVGRNVFTRKRIPKGKILPSLSPSCEDTASPAP
;
A
#
# COMPACT_ATOMS: atom_id res chain seq x y z
N MET A 1 -36.81 58.85 -36.49
CA MET A 1 -37.18 58.45 -35.11
C MET A 1 -38.01 57.19 -35.23
N GLY A 2 -37.65 56.00 -34.77
CA GLY A 2 -36.50 55.56 -34.00
C GLY A 2 -36.17 54.10 -34.36
N SER A 3 -34.89 53.75 -34.20
CA SER A 3 -34.35 52.41 -34.31
C SER A 3 -34.76 51.59 -33.08
N SER A 4 -35.29 50.38 -33.26
CA SER A 4 -35.54 49.45 -32.17
C SER A 4 -34.76 48.17 -32.43
N THR A 5 -33.54 48.13 -31.92
CA THR A 5 -32.69 46.94 -31.88
C THR A 5 -33.15 46.04 -30.73
N PHE A 6 -33.73 44.89 -31.05
CA PHE A 6 -34.00 43.83 -30.08
C PHE A 6 -32.68 43.16 -29.70
N ALA A 7 -32.24 43.33 -28.44
CA ALA A 7 -31.11 42.61 -27.89
C ALA A 7 -31.58 41.24 -27.36
N LEU A 8 -31.18 40.16 -28.03
CA LEU A 8 -31.33 38.79 -27.51
C LEU A 8 -30.17 38.52 -26.53
N VAL A 9 -30.48 38.38 -25.24
CA VAL A 9 -29.51 37.95 -24.22
C VAL A 9 -29.64 36.44 -24.06
N LEU A 10 -28.69 35.69 -24.60
CA LEU A 10 -28.60 34.24 -24.44
C LEU A 10 -27.70 33.95 -23.23
N THR A 11 -28.30 33.58 -22.08
CA THR A 11 -27.56 33.15 -20.90
C THR A 11 -27.20 31.67 -21.01
N LEU A 12 -25.94 31.36 -21.34
CA LEU A 12 -25.40 30.01 -21.24
C LEU A 12 -25.20 29.66 -19.76
N ALA A 13 -26.05 28.79 -19.21
CA ALA A 13 -25.77 28.13 -17.94
C ALA A 13 -24.71 27.04 -18.15
N LEU A 14 -23.44 27.37 -17.90
CA LEU A 14 -22.37 26.39 -17.78
C LEU A 14 -22.58 25.60 -16.49
N VAL A 15 -23.38 24.54 -16.56
CA VAL A 15 -23.29 23.46 -15.56
C VAL A 15 -21.97 22.75 -15.84
N ALA A 16 -20.91 23.18 -15.16
CA ALA A 16 -19.72 22.37 -15.06
C ALA A 16 -20.12 21.10 -14.31
N CYS A 17 -20.32 20.00 -15.04
CA CYS A 17 -20.20 18.67 -14.46
C CYS A 17 -18.76 18.61 -13.91
N VAL A 18 -18.61 18.92 -12.63
CA VAL A 18 -17.43 18.47 -11.90
C VAL A 18 -17.57 16.96 -11.91
N ASP A 19 -16.92 16.30 -12.86
CA ASP A 19 -16.64 14.87 -12.72
C ASP A 19 -16.14 14.72 -11.29
N PRO A 20 -16.84 13.96 -10.43
CA PRO A 20 -16.32 13.73 -9.09
C PRO A 20 -14.98 13.08 -9.36
N ALA A 21 -13.88 13.85 -9.20
CA ALA A 21 -12.53 13.42 -9.49
C ALA A 21 -12.43 12.04 -8.88
N GLU A 22 -12.43 11.02 -9.75
CA GLU A 22 -12.94 9.70 -9.40
C GLU A 22 -12.29 9.34 -8.09
N ARG A 23 -13.07 9.34 -7.00
CA ARG A 23 -12.48 9.08 -5.70
C ARG A 23 -12.13 7.60 -5.78
N LYS A 24 -10.90 7.33 -6.22
CA LYS A 24 -10.37 6.01 -6.51
C LYS A 24 -9.12 5.92 -5.68
N CYS A 25 -9.12 4.98 -4.75
CA CYS A 25 -7.88 4.66 -4.08
C CYS A 25 -6.96 3.91 -5.04
N GLN A 26 -5.79 4.48 -5.29
CA GLN A 26 -4.79 3.86 -6.15
C GLN A 26 -3.73 3.18 -5.29
N LEU A 27 -3.62 1.85 -5.30
CA LEU A 27 -2.60 1.18 -4.47
C LEU A 27 -1.16 1.50 -4.91
N ARG A 28 -0.93 1.79 -6.19
CA ARG A 28 0.39 2.15 -6.72
C ARG A 28 1.00 3.32 -5.93
N GLY A 29 2.29 3.22 -5.62
CA GLY A 29 3.06 4.27 -4.94
C GLY A 29 3.63 3.80 -3.61
N LEU A 30 4.03 4.77 -2.79
CA LEU A 30 4.66 4.52 -1.50
C LEU A 30 3.74 4.79 -0.32
N TRP A 31 3.87 3.89 0.63
CA TRP A 31 3.06 3.81 1.82
C TRP A 31 3.95 3.66 3.05
N ARG A 32 3.55 4.26 4.15
CA ARG A 32 4.19 4.12 5.47
C ARG A 32 3.13 3.75 6.50
N ASN A 33 3.39 2.73 7.31
CA ASN A 33 2.53 2.40 8.44
C ASN A 33 2.93 3.17 9.71
N GLU A 34 2.13 3.03 10.76
CA GLU A 34 2.35 3.63 12.07
C GLU A 34 3.60 3.11 12.81
N GLN A 35 4.20 2.02 12.34
CA GLN A 35 5.46 1.47 12.84
C GLN A 35 6.66 1.86 11.96
N ASP A 36 6.48 2.82 11.05
CA ASP A 36 7.49 3.32 10.12
C ASP A 36 7.99 2.33 9.06
N SER A 37 7.37 1.16 8.97
CA SER A 37 7.58 0.25 7.86
C SER A 37 7.06 0.86 6.57
N LEU A 38 7.74 0.55 5.47
CA LEU A 38 7.51 1.14 4.17
C LEU A 38 7.10 0.09 3.16
N MET A 39 6.17 0.46 2.30
CA MET A 39 5.68 -0.40 1.23
C MET A 39 5.65 0.38 -0.08
N GLU A 40 6.26 -0.18 -1.11
CA GLU A 40 6.21 0.32 -2.48
C GLU A 40 5.42 -0.64 -3.35
N ILE A 41 4.35 -0.17 -3.97
CA ILE A 41 3.61 -0.91 -4.99
C ILE A 41 3.95 -0.28 -6.34
N SER A 42 4.65 -1.02 -7.19
CA SER A 42 5.24 -0.47 -8.43
C SER A 42 4.21 -0.30 -9.55
N ALA A 43 3.33 -1.29 -9.70
CA ALA A 43 2.26 -1.32 -10.69
C ALA A 43 1.09 -2.18 -10.18
N VAL A 44 -0.13 -1.77 -10.56
CA VAL A 44 -1.35 -2.58 -10.46
C VAL A 44 -1.81 -2.83 -11.90
N ARG A 45 -1.95 -4.11 -12.26
CA ARG A 45 -2.39 -4.54 -13.59
C ARG A 45 -3.91 -4.42 -13.72
N ASP A 46 -4.42 -4.47 -14.95
CA ASP A 46 -5.85 -4.36 -15.22
C ASP A 46 -6.68 -5.48 -14.57
N ASN A 47 -6.07 -6.66 -14.38
CA ASN A 47 -6.67 -7.79 -13.65
C ASN A 47 -6.59 -7.65 -12.11
N GLY A 48 -6.11 -6.52 -11.60
CA GLY A 48 -5.97 -6.24 -10.17
C GLY A 48 -4.68 -6.76 -9.52
N GLU A 49 -3.88 -7.57 -10.22
CA GLU A 49 -2.62 -8.07 -9.67
C GLU A 49 -1.59 -6.95 -9.51
N PHE A 50 -0.81 -6.99 -8.43
CA PHE A 50 0.26 -6.03 -8.20
C PHE A 50 1.49 -6.67 -7.57
N GLN A 51 2.62 -5.99 -7.74
CA GLN A 51 3.89 -6.36 -7.14
C GLN A 51 4.54 -5.15 -6.49
N GLY A 52 5.50 -5.42 -5.61
CA GLY A 52 6.13 -4.37 -4.86
C GLY A 52 7.29 -4.83 -4.00
N LYS A 53 7.68 -3.94 -3.08
CA LYS A 53 8.66 -4.22 -2.03
C LYS A 53 8.14 -3.72 -0.70
N TYR A 54 8.43 -4.49 0.36
CA TYR A 54 8.12 -4.16 1.74
C TYR A 54 9.43 -4.06 2.52
N LEU A 55 9.65 -2.94 3.20
CA LEU A 55 10.76 -2.75 4.13
C LEU A 55 10.18 -2.60 5.53
N THR A 56 10.35 -3.61 6.35
CA THR A 56 9.92 -3.54 7.76
C THR A 56 10.89 -2.71 8.58
N GLN A 57 10.37 -1.93 9.52
CA GLN A 57 11.19 -1.24 10.54
C GLN A 57 11.42 -2.13 11.77
N VAL A 58 10.57 -3.14 11.97
CA VAL A 58 10.61 -4.04 13.13
C VAL A 58 10.83 -5.48 12.66
N THR A 59 11.74 -6.19 13.33
CA THR A 59 12.02 -7.61 13.06
C THR A 59 11.93 -8.39 14.36
N LEU A 60 11.44 -9.63 14.29
CA LEU A 60 11.29 -10.47 15.47
C LEU A 60 12.63 -10.98 15.99
N ALA A 61 13.51 -11.40 15.07
CA ALA A 61 14.80 -11.96 15.38
C ALA A 61 15.88 -10.90 15.64
N GLY A 62 15.51 -9.61 15.69
CA GLY A 62 16.47 -8.49 15.78
C GLY A 62 17.42 -8.37 14.58
N GLY A 63 17.26 -9.21 13.56
CA GLY A 63 18.07 -9.19 12.35
C GLY A 63 17.86 -7.92 11.54
N CYS A 64 18.86 -7.54 10.76
CA CYS A 64 18.79 -6.34 9.93
C CYS A 64 17.73 -6.49 8.84
N ALA A 65 16.71 -5.64 8.90
CA ALA A 65 15.60 -5.65 7.95
C ALA A 65 16.09 -5.33 6.54
N ARG A 66 15.64 -6.13 5.56
CA ARG A 66 15.90 -5.90 4.14
C ARG A 66 14.60 -5.73 3.36
N ALA A 67 14.65 -4.95 2.29
CA ALA A 67 13.52 -4.80 1.40
C ALA A 67 13.16 -6.17 0.79
N SER A 68 11.95 -6.64 1.09
CA SER A 68 11.46 -7.97 0.74
C SER A 68 10.39 -7.87 -0.35
N PRO A 69 10.34 -8.78 -1.33
CA PRO A 69 9.31 -8.74 -2.37
C PRO A 69 7.92 -8.96 -1.80
N LEU A 70 6.94 -8.26 -2.37
CA LEU A 70 5.52 -8.52 -2.13
C LEU A 70 4.77 -8.71 -3.45
N THR A 71 3.73 -9.53 -3.41
CA THR A 71 2.79 -9.74 -4.52
C THR A 71 1.37 -9.82 -3.99
N GLY A 72 0.41 -9.28 -4.71
CA GLY A 72 -0.98 -9.24 -4.26
C GLY A 72 -1.97 -9.01 -5.38
N ALA A 73 -3.23 -8.87 -4.98
CA ALA A 73 -4.34 -8.55 -5.87
C ALA A 73 -5.31 -7.59 -5.19
N GLN A 74 -5.90 -6.72 -5.99
CA GLN A 74 -6.94 -5.77 -5.61
C GLN A 74 -8.24 -6.15 -6.32
N GLN A 75 -9.35 -6.10 -5.57
CA GLN A 75 -10.68 -6.25 -6.15
C GLN A 75 -11.06 -5.01 -6.96
N GLN A 76 -11.88 -5.20 -7.99
CA GLN A 76 -12.47 -4.07 -8.69
C GLN A 76 -13.34 -3.25 -7.73
N PRO A 77 -13.39 -1.91 -7.87
CA PRO A 77 -14.33 -1.10 -7.11
C PRO A 77 -15.76 -1.60 -7.33
N SER A 78 -16.53 -1.78 -6.25
CA SER A 78 -17.96 -2.11 -6.32
C SER A 78 -18.80 -0.86 -6.22
N GLU A 79 -20.08 -0.93 -6.60
CA GLU A 79 -21.02 0.16 -6.33
C GLU A 79 -21.06 0.45 -4.82
N GLY A 80 -20.69 1.68 -4.45
CA GLY A 80 -20.71 2.15 -3.05
C GLY A 80 -19.57 1.66 -2.15
N GLY A 81 -18.63 0.86 -2.65
CA GLY A 81 -17.56 0.26 -1.84
C GLY A 81 -16.15 0.59 -2.33
N TRP A 82 -15.25 0.92 -1.40
CA TRP A 82 -13.83 1.02 -1.72
C TRP A 82 -13.20 -0.36 -1.97
N PRO A 83 -12.25 -0.49 -2.90
CA PRO A 83 -11.68 -1.79 -3.23
C PRO A 83 -10.91 -2.40 -2.05
N THR A 84 -11.16 -3.68 -1.81
CA THR A 84 -10.36 -4.52 -0.91
C THR A 84 -9.15 -5.08 -1.66
N PHE A 85 -8.12 -5.46 -0.92
CA PHE A 85 -6.92 -6.05 -1.50
C PHE A 85 -6.26 -6.98 -0.50
N ALA A 86 -5.41 -7.86 -1.01
CA ALA A 86 -4.54 -8.69 -0.20
C ALA A 86 -3.18 -8.83 -0.88
N PHE A 87 -2.13 -9.00 -0.07
CA PHE A 87 -0.80 -9.28 -0.56
C PHE A 87 -0.01 -10.15 0.41
N THR A 88 0.99 -10.85 -0.11
CA THR A 88 1.95 -11.61 0.68
C THR A 88 3.32 -10.95 0.59
N VAL A 89 4.04 -10.94 1.71
CA VAL A 89 5.44 -10.54 1.81
C VAL A 89 6.25 -11.81 2.05
N ARG A 90 7.15 -12.12 1.12
CA ARG A 90 8.14 -13.17 1.30
C ARG A 90 9.40 -12.51 1.84
N TRP A 91 9.64 -12.64 3.14
CA TRP A 91 10.79 -12.03 3.79
C TRP A 91 12.09 -12.50 3.11
N ASP A 92 12.99 -11.56 2.85
CA ASP A 92 14.29 -11.85 2.24
C ASP A 92 15.21 -12.57 3.24
N LYS A 93 16.50 -12.74 2.92
CA LYS A 93 17.51 -13.53 3.66
C LYS A 93 17.56 -13.41 5.19
N PHE A 94 16.93 -12.42 5.81
CA PHE A 94 16.89 -12.24 7.25
C PHE A 94 15.77 -13.03 7.98
N SER A 95 14.82 -13.64 7.26
CA SER A 95 13.76 -14.46 7.88
C SER A 95 13.20 -15.51 6.91
N ASN A 96 12.87 -16.69 7.42
CA ASN A 96 12.16 -17.75 6.70
C ASN A 96 10.63 -17.70 6.89
N ALA A 97 10.12 -16.67 7.56
CA ALA A 97 8.69 -16.48 7.76
C ALA A 97 8.00 -15.94 6.48
N THR A 98 6.67 -15.89 6.49
CA THR A 98 5.87 -15.20 5.46
C THR A 98 4.77 -14.40 6.13
N THR A 99 4.47 -13.20 5.61
CA THR A 99 3.34 -12.41 6.11
C THR A 99 2.29 -12.23 5.03
N ALA A 100 1.03 -12.49 5.34
CA ALA A 100 -0.10 -12.13 4.50
C ALA A 100 -0.82 -10.92 5.09
N PHE A 101 -1.14 -9.94 4.25
CA PHE A 101 -1.95 -8.78 4.58
C PHE A 101 -3.27 -8.85 3.82
N ALA A 102 -4.36 -8.46 4.48
CA ALA A 102 -5.64 -8.22 3.85
C ALA A 102 -6.20 -6.89 4.36
N GLY A 103 -6.81 -6.11 3.48
CA GLY A 103 -7.28 -4.79 3.86
C GLY A 103 -8.17 -4.13 2.84
N GLN A 104 -8.47 -2.87 3.14
CA GLN A 104 -9.29 -2.00 2.33
C GLN A 104 -8.66 -0.62 2.31
N CYS A 105 -8.76 0.04 1.17
CA CYS A 105 -8.35 1.43 1.07
C CYS A 105 -9.53 2.37 1.30
N PHE A 106 -9.30 3.51 1.93
CA PHE A 106 -10.31 4.54 2.16
C PHE A 106 -9.78 5.89 1.70
N VAL A 107 -10.66 6.73 1.15
CA VAL A 107 -10.37 8.12 0.81
C VAL A 107 -11.31 9.01 1.61
N ASP A 108 -10.77 9.93 2.41
CA ASP A 108 -11.59 10.87 3.19
C ASP A 108 -12.11 12.05 2.35
N THR A 109 -12.90 12.92 2.98
CA THR A 109 -13.48 14.12 2.32
C THR A 109 -12.41 15.12 1.87
N GLY A 110 -11.20 15.06 2.42
CA GLY A 110 -10.05 15.86 2.02
C GLY A 110 -9.16 15.20 0.96
N GLY A 111 -9.55 14.02 0.45
CA GLY A 111 -8.77 13.27 -0.54
C GLY A 111 -7.59 12.49 0.03
N LYS A 112 -7.48 12.36 1.36
CA LYS A 112 -6.40 11.59 1.98
C LYS A 112 -6.70 10.09 1.89
N GLU A 113 -5.78 9.36 1.27
CA GLU A 113 -5.86 7.91 1.15
C GLU A 113 -5.25 7.21 2.37
N THR A 114 -5.94 6.18 2.87
CA THR A 114 -5.51 5.34 4.00
C THR A 114 -5.76 3.87 3.68
N LEU A 115 -4.76 3.00 3.89
CA LEU A 115 -4.95 1.55 3.83
C LEU A 115 -5.11 1.00 5.25
N THR A 116 -6.25 0.40 5.56
CA THR A 116 -6.41 -0.34 6.82
C THR A 116 -6.25 -1.81 6.55
N THR A 117 -5.33 -2.46 7.26
CA THR A 117 -4.98 -3.86 7.01
C THR A 117 -4.95 -4.64 8.31
N MET A 118 -5.29 -5.92 8.22
CA MET A 118 -4.85 -6.93 9.18
C MET A 118 -3.79 -7.81 8.52
N TRP A 119 -2.95 -8.43 9.34
CA TRP A 119 -1.94 -9.34 8.85
C TRP A 119 -1.81 -10.58 9.70
N LEU A 120 -1.38 -11.66 9.05
CA LEU A 120 -0.94 -12.90 9.66
C LEU A 120 0.53 -13.10 9.31
N LEU A 121 1.39 -13.20 10.32
CA LEU A 121 2.79 -13.55 10.17
C LEU A 121 2.94 -15.02 10.56
N ARG A 122 3.39 -15.82 9.61
CA ARG A 122 3.60 -17.25 9.76
C ARG A 122 5.09 -17.56 9.84
N GLU A 123 5.53 -18.02 11.00
CA GLU A 123 6.88 -18.54 11.22
C GLU A 123 7.00 -19.98 10.68
N ALA A 124 8.20 -20.33 10.24
CA ALA A 124 8.55 -21.72 9.98
C ALA A 124 8.90 -22.40 11.31
N VAL A 125 8.34 -23.58 11.56
CA VAL A 125 8.56 -24.38 12.77
C VAL A 125 9.13 -25.75 12.39
N GLY A 126 9.82 -26.40 13.34
CA GLY A 126 10.54 -27.65 13.08
C GLY A 126 9.64 -28.87 12.99
N SER A 127 8.42 -28.80 13.54
CA SER A 127 7.48 -29.92 13.55
C SER A 127 6.02 -29.45 13.63
N LEU A 128 5.08 -30.38 13.43
CA LEU A 128 3.64 -30.09 13.50
C LEU A 128 3.19 -29.75 14.93
N GLU A 129 3.83 -30.33 15.94
CA GLU A 129 3.54 -30.07 17.36
C GLU A 129 3.88 -28.62 17.76
N GLU A 130 4.68 -27.93 16.96
CA GLU A 130 5.02 -26.52 17.15
C GLU A 130 4.09 -25.55 16.38
N ASP A 131 3.17 -26.07 15.55
CA ASP A 131 2.30 -25.25 14.70
C ASP A 131 1.45 -24.23 15.48
N TRP A 132 0.99 -24.62 16.68
CA TRP A 132 0.10 -23.82 17.52
C TRP A 132 0.67 -22.44 17.87
N LYS A 133 2.00 -22.28 17.92
CA LYS A 133 2.69 -21.02 18.24
C LYS A 133 3.18 -20.26 17.00
N ALA A 134 3.02 -20.81 15.80
CA ALA A 134 3.70 -20.34 14.59
C ALA A 134 3.02 -19.15 13.90
N THR A 135 1.82 -18.75 14.32
CA THR A 135 1.05 -17.68 13.67
C THR A 135 0.80 -16.51 14.62
N ARG A 136 1.29 -15.32 14.24
CA ARG A 136 0.98 -14.05 14.89
C ARG A 136 -0.01 -13.25 14.04
N VAL A 137 -0.84 -12.45 14.69
CA VAL A 137 -1.83 -11.57 14.05
C VAL A 137 -1.61 -10.14 14.49
N GLY A 138 -1.87 -9.19 13.59
CA GLY A 138 -1.85 -7.78 13.93
C GLY A 138 -2.59 -6.91 12.93
N ARG A 139 -2.48 -5.61 13.12
CA ARG A 139 -3.10 -4.57 12.30
C ARG A 139 -2.05 -3.55 11.93
N ASN A 140 -2.13 -3.03 10.70
CA ASN A 140 -1.41 -1.83 10.32
C ASN A 140 -2.30 -0.86 9.54
N VAL A 141 -2.04 0.43 9.71
CA VAL A 141 -2.69 1.52 8.99
C VAL A 141 -1.62 2.27 8.19
N PHE A 142 -1.71 2.18 6.87
CA PHE A 142 -0.77 2.85 5.98
C PHE A 142 -1.32 4.18 5.47
N THR A 143 -0.43 5.15 5.35
CA THR A 143 -0.71 6.45 4.72
C THR A 143 0.31 6.72 3.63
N ARG A 144 -0.05 7.59 2.68
CA ARG A 144 0.84 7.99 1.58
C ARG A 144 2.14 8.58 2.10
N LYS A 145 3.27 8.06 1.61
CA LYS A 145 4.59 8.65 1.84
C LYS A 145 5.01 9.47 0.63
N ARG A 146 5.14 10.78 0.80
CA ARG A 146 5.78 11.65 -0.20
C ARG A 146 7.29 11.43 -0.12
N ILE A 147 7.93 11.18 -1.25
CA ILE A 147 9.38 11.21 -1.33
C ILE A 147 9.84 12.55 -1.92
N PRO A 148 10.87 13.19 -1.35
CA PRO A 148 11.69 14.14 -2.10
C PRO A 148 12.24 13.47 -3.38
N LYS A 149 12.23 14.17 -4.51
CA LYS A 149 12.72 13.66 -5.80
C LYS A 149 14.07 12.93 -5.63
N GLY A 150 14.16 11.69 -6.10
CA GLY A 150 15.42 10.93 -6.20
C GLY A 150 15.69 9.86 -5.13
N LYS A 151 14.87 9.74 -4.07
CA LYS A 151 14.99 8.60 -3.14
C LYS A 151 14.02 7.48 -3.54
N ILE A 152 14.45 6.23 -3.48
CA ILE A 152 13.63 5.03 -3.74
C ILE A 152 13.67 4.15 -2.49
N LEU A 153 12.72 3.23 -2.30
CA LEU A 153 12.71 2.32 -1.15
C LEU A 153 14.07 1.62 -0.87
N PRO A 154 14.86 1.17 -1.87
CA PRO A 154 16.21 0.63 -1.63
C PRO A 154 17.16 1.62 -0.96
N SER A 155 17.06 2.92 -1.27
CA SER A 155 17.88 3.97 -0.64
C SER A 155 17.46 4.33 0.78
N LEU A 156 16.32 3.80 1.24
CA LEU A 156 15.80 3.96 2.60
C LEU A 156 16.07 2.73 3.47
N SER A 157 16.62 1.66 2.89
CA SER A 157 17.00 0.46 3.65
C SER A 157 18.22 0.79 4.50
N PRO A 158 18.25 0.37 5.78
CA PRO A 158 19.46 0.52 6.59
C PRO A 158 20.63 -0.21 5.92
N SER A 159 21.82 0.37 6.04
CA SER A 159 23.08 -0.27 5.67
C SER A 159 23.32 -1.43 6.64
N CYS A 160 22.89 -2.63 6.25
CA CYS A 160 23.32 -3.85 6.94
C CYS A 160 24.76 -4.12 6.54
N GLU A 161 25.73 -3.96 7.46
CA GLU A 161 27.03 -4.61 7.26
C GLU A 161 26.78 -6.12 7.25
N ASP A 162 27.29 -6.83 6.24
CA ASP A 162 27.23 -8.29 6.17
C ASP A 162 28.20 -8.87 7.21
N THR A 163 27.86 -8.80 8.50
CA THR A 163 28.61 -9.54 9.52
C THR A 163 28.25 -11.02 9.33
N ALA A 164 29.08 -11.72 8.56
CA ALA A 164 29.04 -13.17 8.48
C ALA A 164 29.11 -13.72 9.92
N SER A 165 28.02 -14.32 10.39
CA SER A 165 28.06 -15.07 11.64
C SER A 165 29.04 -16.23 11.47
N PRO A 166 29.93 -16.50 12.43
CA PRO A 166 30.80 -17.67 12.35
C PRO A 166 29.91 -18.92 12.30
N ALA A 167 30.19 -19.81 11.35
CA ALA A 167 29.55 -21.12 11.31
C ALA A 167 29.80 -21.89 12.63
N PRO A 168 28.86 -22.75 13.06
CA PRO A 168 29.00 -23.55 14.29
C PRO A 168 30.18 -24.52 14.24
#